data_AF-A0A268TX77-F1
#
_entry.id   AF-A0A268TX77-F1
#
_cell.length_a   1.000
_cell.length_b   1.000
_cell.length_c   1.000
_cell.angle_alpha   90.00
_cell.angle_beta   90.00
_cell.angle_gamma   90.00
#
_symmetry.space_group_name_H-M   'P 1'
#
loop_
_entity.id
_entity.type
_entity.pdbx_description
1 polymer ?
#
loop_
_entity_poly.entity_id
_entity_poly.type
_entity_poly.pdbx_seq_one_letter_code
_entity_poly.pdbx_strand_id
1 'polypeptide(L)'
;MFAKLKYAAEMAKIELSRLESTSIEVDVKIDSKEIYENIILSRKSLQDLMHDLLERTLNITQKVIKEANVSLVSKIILVGAPTNLPFIKETLESRLNIKVDTSSDPLTAIARGACIYASSLDAPTNKHVNRDLDTYLLELNYESLSNEVEELVTGNLPSLKDTEGYFIQIQSEDNTFNSDRLPLKNGKFKTIVSIKPKMINTYFIYLFDKNGQILTTSTDSFKITHGLKIVGTPIPHSIGVGVSKKDFTTNETLQEFDVFFPKNSLLPLEKTITYKTLKDVIKGELTNSLPITVYEGEASTPSYNTFICEIALSGKDIDFNLPANSDIEITIRVDESRTLSLEAYVPLIDKAFNVRASVMDEYIDLDNLNASYNDLMSKRNKASDLLSKQEEDEANIYTKSINASLRDALNDEDSKRKASAELKKAHSLLDRLMKAKSKELIEKDFYDCISQIENMIDDIDDSTVKREKYASFESIKKAGFKAISENNVALLAATKDQLEQLRAEVWLSIDLNWSLIFFTFEKLEVLKTNQEAQKFFVMGRRALADNDIETLKFCVSSLNALRVDSEDSSIDMLAGITR
;
A
#
# COMPACT_ATOMS: atom_id res chain seq x y z
N MET A 1 32.44 -7.50 -8.45
CA MET A 1 32.90 -6.10 -8.55
C MET A 1 32.03 -5.15 -7.75
N PHE A 2 30.75 -5.01 -8.09
CA PHE A 2 29.82 -4.08 -7.43
C PHE A 2 29.83 -4.17 -5.89
N ALA A 3 29.72 -5.37 -5.32
CA ALA A 3 29.75 -5.55 -3.86
C ALA A 3 31.04 -5.01 -3.19
N LYS A 4 32.21 -5.17 -3.83
CA LYS A 4 33.48 -4.64 -3.32
C LYS A 4 33.50 -3.10 -3.36
N LEU A 5 33.03 -2.52 -4.46
CA LEU A 5 32.92 -1.06 -4.61
C LEU A 5 31.90 -0.47 -3.62
N LYS A 6 30.75 -1.14 -3.44
CA LYS A 6 29.71 -0.76 -2.46
C LYS A 6 30.29 -0.74 -1.05
N TYR A 7 31.06 -1.76 -0.67
CA TYR A 7 31.73 -1.82 0.63
C TYR A 7 32.76 -0.70 0.81
N ALA A 8 33.64 -0.49 -0.18
CA ALA A 8 34.67 0.54 -0.11
C ALA A 8 34.07 1.96 -0.04
N ALA A 9 33.00 2.21 -0.80
CA ALA A 9 32.24 3.46 -0.73
C ALA A 9 31.57 3.67 0.63
N GLU A 10 31.01 2.61 1.25
CA GLU A 10 30.43 2.68 2.59
C GLU A 10 31.49 3.04 3.65
N MET A 11 32.67 2.40 3.59
CA MET A 11 33.76 2.70 4.52
C MET A 11 34.23 4.15 4.37
N ALA A 12 34.42 4.63 3.14
CA ALA A 12 34.77 6.01 2.88
C ALA A 12 33.72 7.01 3.40
N LYS A 13 32.42 6.72 3.23
CA LYS A 13 31.34 7.54 3.79
C LYS A 13 31.41 7.61 5.32
N ILE A 14 31.69 6.49 5.98
CA ILE A 14 31.86 6.44 7.44
C ILE A 14 33.08 7.26 7.89
N GLU A 15 34.22 7.13 7.21
CA GLU A 15 35.43 7.89 7.51
C GLU A 15 35.23 9.40 7.31
N LEU A 16 34.54 9.80 6.25
CA LEU A 16 34.20 11.21 5.96
C LEU A 16 33.24 11.83 6.98
N SER A 17 32.61 11.03 7.84
CA SER A 17 31.88 11.55 9.00
C SER A 17 32.83 12.16 10.05
N ARG A 18 34.13 11.87 9.97
CA ARG A 18 35.18 12.36 10.89
C ARG A 18 36.31 13.11 10.19
N LEU A 19 36.61 12.75 8.93
CA LEU A 19 37.72 13.29 8.14
C LEU A 19 37.21 14.22 7.02
N GLU A 20 38.05 15.16 6.58
CA GLU A 20 37.72 16.03 5.43
C GLU A 20 37.90 15.32 4.08
N SER A 21 38.78 14.32 4.02
CA SER A 21 39.03 13.49 2.86
C SER A 21 39.44 12.07 3.26
N THR A 22 39.25 11.13 2.34
CA THR A 22 39.71 9.74 2.44
C THR A 22 40.14 9.20 1.07
N SER A 23 40.86 8.07 1.06
CA SER A 23 41.32 7.35 -0.12
C SER A 23 40.56 6.04 -0.26
N ILE A 24 39.96 5.79 -1.42
CA ILE A 24 39.29 4.55 -1.77
C ILE A 24 40.21 3.75 -2.67
N GLU A 25 40.74 2.65 -2.15
CA GLU A 25 41.54 1.70 -2.91
C GLU A 25 40.64 0.63 -3.53
N VAL A 26 40.71 0.50 -4.85
CA VAL A 26 39.93 -0.46 -5.63
C VAL A 26 40.88 -1.47 -6.25
N ASP A 27 40.79 -2.72 -5.80
CA ASP A 27 41.49 -3.86 -6.38
C ASP A 27 40.47 -4.92 -6.86
N VAL A 28 40.27 -4.97 -8.17
CA VAL A 28 39.32 -5.89 -8.81
C VAL A 28 39.89 -6.48 -10.09
N LYS A 29 39.73 -7.80 -10.25
CA LYS A 29 40.00 -8.53 -11.48
C LYS A 29 38.71 -8.72 -12.29
N ILE A 30 38.73 -8.32 -13.56
CA ILE A 30 37.61 -8.44 -14.52
C ILE A 30 38.16 -9.03 -15.82
N ASP A 31 37.63 -10.16 -16.28
CA ASP A 31 37.99 -10.80 -17.56
C ASP A 31 39.50 -10.88 -17.80
N SER A 32 40.24 -11.29 -16.77
CA SER A 32 41.72 -11.39 -16.74
C SER A 32 42.50 -10.08 -16.72
N LYS A 33 41.84 -8.92 -16.67
CA LYS A 33 42.44 -7.61 -16.42
C LYS A 33 42.35 -7.25 -14.95
N GLU A 34 43.48 -6.90 -14.34
CA GLU A 34 43.52 -6.38 -12.98
C GLU A 34 43.40 -4.84 -13.02
N ILE A 35 42.49 -4.31 -12.21
CA ILE A 35 42.25 -2.88 -12.06
C ILE A 35 42.67 -2.51 -10.64
N TYR A 36 43.67 -1.63 -10.56
CA TYR A 36 44.14 -1.01 -9.33
C TYR A 36 43.94 0.50 -9.46
N GLU A 37 43.00 1.04 -8.69
CA GLU A 37 42.69 2.48 -8.70
C GLU A 37 42.70 3.01 -7.28
N ASN A 38 43.17 4.24 -7.10
CA ASN A 38 43.08 4.97 -5.84
C ASN A 38 42.33 6.28 -6.06
N ILE A 39 41.15 6.39 -5.44
CA ILE A 39 40.24 7.52 -5.61
C ILE A 39 40.24 8.34 -4.33
N ILE A 40 40.65 9.60 -4.41
CA ILE A 40 40.56 10.52 -3.27
C ILE A 40 39.16 11.13 -3.27
N LEU A 41 38.41 10.92 -2.18
CA LEU A 41 37.08 11.47 -1.99
C LEU A 41 37.10 12.50 -0.84
N SER A 42 36.61 13.71 -1.09
CA SER A 42 36.45 14.73 -0.05
C SER A 42 35.02 14.74 0.52
N ARG A 43 34.85 15.22 1.75
CA ARG A 43 33.53 15.40 2.37
C ARG A 43 32.65 16.33 1.54
N LYS A 44 33.24 17.39 0.97
CA LYS A 44 32.55 18.31 0.06
C LYS A 44 32.05 17.58 -1.19
N SER A 45 32.89 16.77 -1.83
CA SER A 45 32.49 15.96 -2.99
C SER A 45 31.37 14.99 -2.65
N LEU A 46 31.41 14.36 -1.48
CA LEU A 46 30.31 13.50 -1.00
C LEU A 46 29.02 14.29 -0.80
N GLN A 47 29.09 15.48 -0.20
CA GLN A 47 27.94 16.36 -0.03
C GLN A 47 27.33 16.77 -1.37
N ASP A 48 28.16 17.12 -2.36
CA ASP A 48 27.72 17.47 -3.72
C ASP A 48 27.03 16.27 -4.39
N LEU A 49 27.59 15.07 -4.25
CA LEU A 49 26.99 13.83 -4.76
C LEU A 49 25.65 13.48 -4.09
N MET A 50 25.46 13.91 -2.83
CA MET A 50 24.25 13.67 -2.05
C MET A 50 23.24 14.81 -2.12
N HIS A 51 23.51 15.88 -2.87
CA HIS A 51 22.71 17.10 -2.86
C HIS A 51 21.21 16.85 -3.09
N ASP A 52 20.86 16.10 -4.15
CA ASP A 52 19.47 15.80 -4.49
C ASP A 52 18.76 15.00 -3.38
N LEU A 53 19.47 14.11 -2.69
CA LEU A 53 18.94 13.33 -1.56
C LEU A 53 18.69 14.22 -0.33
N LEU A 54 19.56 15.20 -0.10
CA LEU A 54 19.38 16.19 0.97
C LEU A 54 18.20 17.11 0.69
N GLU A 55 18.06 17.64 -0.53
CA GLU A 55 16.91 18.46 -0.92
C GLU A 55 15.60 17.66 -0.81
N ARG A 56 15.60 16.39 -1.24
CA ARG A 56 14.45 15.50 -1.05
C ARG A 56 14.10 15.34 0.44
N THR A 57 15.09 15.18 1.31
CA THR A 57 14.90 15.06 2.76
C THR A 57 14.28 16.33 3.35
N LEU A 58 14.76 17.51 2.94
CA LEU A 58 14.22 18.81 3.37
C LEU A 58 12.76 18.99 2.93
N ASN A 59 12.46 18.69 1.67
CA ASN A 59 11.11 18.82 1.11
C ASN A 59 10.10 17.91 1.84
N ILE A 60 10.49 16.66 2.14
CA ILE A 60 9.66 15.75 2.93
C ILE A 60 9.45 16.30 4.35
N THR A 61 10.50 16.80 4.99
CA THR A 61 10.43 17.34 6.36
C THR A 61 9.48 18.54 6.43
N GLN A 62 9.61 19.49 5.50
CA GLN A 62 8.72 20.66 5.42
C GLN A 62 7.27 20.26 5.14
N LYS A 63 7.06 19.30 4.24
CA LYS A 63 5.73 18.76 3.94
C LYS A 63 5.08 18.16 5.19
N VAL A 64 5.81 17.34 5.96
CA VAL A 64 5.31 16.73 7.19
C VAL A 64 4.97 17.79 8.24
N ILE A 65 5.82 18.81 8.43
CA ILE A 65 5.53 19.92 9.36
C ILE A 65 4.24 20.64 8.96
N LYS A 66 4.05 20.90 7.66
CA LYS A 66 2.85 21.52 7.13
C LYS A 66 1.60 20.64 7.31
N GLU A 67 1.70 19.34 7.05
CA GLU A 67 0.61 18.37 7.22
C GLU A 67 0.21 18.18 8.69
N ALA A 68 1.18 18.23 9.61
CA ALA A 68 0.93 18.11 11.04
C ALA A 68 0.19 19.32 11.63
N ASN A 69 0.09 20.43 10.88
CA ASN A 69 -0.58 21.67 11.29
C ASN A 69 -0.12 22.19 12.66
N VAL A 70 1.18 22.06 12.96
CA VAL A 70 1.78 22.52 14.20
C VAL A 70 2.29 23.95 14.07
N SER A 71 2.08 24.78 15.09
CA SER A 71 2.46 26.19 15.07
C SER A 71 3.98 26.41 15.23
N LEU A 72 4.66 25.52 15.95
CA LEU A 72 6.10 25.61 16.19
C LEU A 72 6.70 24.23 16.45
N VAL A 73 7.79 23.92 15.77
CA VAL A 73 8.62 22.74 16.07
C VAL A 73 9.76 23.17 16.98
N SER A 74 9.84 22.60 18.20
CA SER A 74 10.83 23.02 19.20
C SER A 74 12.25 22.55 18.88
N LYS A 75 12.40 21.34 18.33
CA LYS A 75 13.70 20.70 18.07
C LYS A 75 13.60 19.58 17.05
N ILE A 76 14.71 19.27 16.39
CA ILE A 76 14.90 18.10 15.52
C ILE A 76 15.74 17.06 16.27
N ILE A 77 15.29 15.81 16.33
CA ILE A 77 16.07 14.70 16.90
C ILE A 77 16.57 13.84 15.74
N LEU A 78 17.89 13.60 15.70
CA LEU A 78 18.50 12.76 14.67
C LEU A 78 18.56 11.30 15.10
N VAL A 79 18.17 10.41 14.21
CA VAL A 79 18.14 8.95 14.43
C VAL A 79 18.70 8.25 13.19
N GLY A 80 19.55 7.25 13.41
CA GLY A 80 20.19 6.44 12.36
C GLY A 80 21.64 6.83 12.06
N ALA A 81 22.46 5.86 11.66
CA ALA A 81 23.90 6.07 11.44
C ALA A 81 24.25 7.18 10.44
N PRO A 82 23.55 7.34 9.29
CA PRO A 82 23.89 8.36 8.31
C PRO A 82 23.80 9.79 8.85
N THR A 83 22.99 10.05 9.88
CA THR A 83 22.83 11.39 10.45
C THR A 83 24.07 11.91 11.18
N ASN A 84 25.10 11.06 11.37
CA ASN A 84 26.39 11.47 11.90
C ASN A 84 27.24 12.29 10.91
N LEU A 85 26.85 12.34 9.63
CA LEU A 85 27.52 13.20 8.65
C LEU A 85 27.31 14.68 9.03
N PRO A 86 28.39 15.47 9.24
CA PRO A 86 28.27 16.84 9.78
C PRO A 86 27.36 17.76 8.94
N PHE A 87 27.48 17.67 7.61
CA PHE A 87 26.71 18.53 6.70
C PHE A 87 25.20 18.28 6.77
N ILE A 88 24.73 17.11 7.23
CA ILE A 88 23.29 16.84 7.38
C ILE A 88 22.71 17.73 8.48
N LYS A 89 23.37 17.78 9.64
CA LYS A 89 22.96 18.63 10.76
C LYS A 89 22.94 20.10 10.36
N GLU A 90 24.04 20.58 9.77
CA GLU A 90 24.20 21.98 9.35
C GLU A 90 23.14 22.39 8.33
N THR A 91 22.86 21.51 7.35
CA THR A 91 21.83 21.74 6.34
C THR A 91 20.44 21.82 6.97
N LEU A 92 20.10 20.92 7.90
CA LEU A 92 18.80 20.93 8.57
C LEU A 92 18.61 22.17 9.45
N GLU A 93 19.59 22.53 10.28
CA GLU A 93 19.51 23.72 11.14
C GLU A 93 19.37 25.00 10.31
N SER A 94 20.18 25.14 9.25
CA SER A 94 20.17 26.34 8.40
C SER A 94 18.90 26.46 7.56
N ARG A 95 18.42 25.37 6.95
CA ARG A 95 17.28 25.40 6.01
C ARG A 95 15.93 25.40 6.71
N LEU A 96 15.83 24.83 7.91
CA LEU A 96 14.58 24.77 8.66
C LEU A 96 14.50 25.81 9.78
N ASN A 97 15.63 26.40 10.18
CA ASN A 97 15.72 27.30 11.34
C ASN A 97 15.18 26.67 12.63
N ILE A 98 15.43 25.36 12.79
CA ILE A 98 15.06 24.58 13.97
C ILE A 98 16.32 23.96 14.54
N LYS A 99 16.51 24.05 15.86
CA LYS A 99 17.67 23.49 16.55
C LYS A 99 17.70 21.97 16.45
N VAL A 100 18.84 21.41 16.09
CA VAL A 100 19.07 19.96 16.16
C VAL A 100 19.55 19.58 17.56
N ASP A 101 18.83 18.67 18.19
CA ASP A 101 19.14 18.10 19.51
C ASP A 101 20.06 16.88 19.35
N THR A 102 21.24 16.96 19.95
CA THR A 102 22.26 15.90 19.94
C THR A 102 22.42 15.24 21.30
N SER A 103 21.44 15.38 22.21
CA SER A 103 21.49 14.78 23.55
C SER A 103 21.29 13.25 23.53
N SER A 104 20.66 12.71 22.49
CA SER A 104 20.49 11.28 22.28
C SER A 104 21.48 10.77 21.24
N ASP A 105 22.08 9.61 21.50
CA ASP A 105 22.87 8.88 20.51
C ASP A 105 21.96 8.37 19.37
N PRO A 106 22.17 8.82 18.12
CA PRO A 106 21.35 8.42 16.96
C PRO A 106 21.37 6.91 16.67
N LEU A 107 22.42 6.19 17.08
CA LEU A 107 22.57 4.75 16.84
C LEU A 107 21.72 3.91 17.81
N THR A 108 21.57 4.37 19.05
CA THR A 108 20.91 3.60 20.12
C THR A 108 19.52 4.12 20.51
N ALA A 109 19.13 5.32 20.03
CA ALA A 109 17.85 5.95 20.39
C ALA A 109 16.63 5.03 20.18
N ILE A 110 16.56 4.32 19.04
CA ILE A 110 15.46 3.39 18.72
C ILE A 110 15.42 2.24 19.72
N ALA A 111 16.54 1.55 19.91
CA ALA A 111 16.61 0.38 20.80
C ALA A 111 16.29 0.76 22.25
N ARG A 112 16.78 1.92 22.72
CA ARG A 112 16.46 2.43 24.06
C ARG A 112 14.97 2.73 24.21
N GLY A 113 14.36 3.36 23.22
CA GLY A 113 12.91 3.62 23.20
C GLY A 113 12.10 2.32 23.23
N ALA A 114 12.49 1.33 22.42
CA ALA A 114 11.86 0.01 22.40
C ALA A 114 11.96 -0.71 23.76
N CYS A 115 13.12 -0.65 24.44
CA CYS A 115 13.28 -1.24 25.78
C CYS A 115 12.39 -0.56 26.83
N ILE A 116 12.26 0.78 26.79
CA ILE A 116 11.36 1.52 27.68
C ILE A 116 9.91 1.09 27.42
N TYR A 117 9.50 1.00 26.16
CA TYR A 117 8.16 0.53 25.80
C TYR A 117 7.91 -0.91 26.26
N ALA A 118 8.83 -1.83 25.97
CA ALA A 118 8.74 -3.22 26.39
C ALA A 118 8.65 -3.38 27.92
N SER A 119 9.33 -2.51 28.70
CA SER A 119 9.23 -2.52 30.16
C SER A 119 7.87 -2.05 30.71
N SER A 120 7.09 -1.36 29.88
CA SER A 120 5.73 -0.94 30.22
C SER A 120 4.67 -1.96 29.80
N LEU A 121 4.98 -2.90 28.92
CA LEU A 121 4.06 -3.98 28.58
C LEU A 121 3.98 -4.95 29.76
N ASP A 122 2.77 -5.38 30.11
CA ASP A 122 2.61 -6.48 31.05
C ASP A 122 3.29 -7.70 30.45
N ALA A 123 4.35 -8.17 31.11
CA ALA A 123 4.92 -9.45 30.75
C ALA A 123 3.81 -10.49 30.95
N PRO A 124 3.55 -11.39 29.97
CA PRO A 124 2.83 -12.60 30.28
C PRO A 124 3.67 -13.29 31.34
N THR A 125 3.28 -13.13 32.60
CA THR A 125 3.90 -13.85 33.70
C THR A 125 3.81 -15.29 33.27
N ASN A 126 4.96 -15.90 32.98
CA ASN A 126 5.04 -17.34 32.89
C ASN A 126 4.47 -17.80 34.21
N LYS A 127 3.21 -18.24 34.17
CA LYS A 127 2.45 -18.79 35.27
C LYS A 127 3.09 -20.13 35.63
N HIS A 128 4.33 -20.09 36.11
CA HIS A 128 4.75 -20.99 37.16
C HIS A 128 4.07 -20.51 38.44
N VAL A 129 2.74 -20.65 38.46
CA VAL A 129 2.06 -20.91 39.72
C VAL A 129 2.61 -22.27 40.13
N ASN A 130 3.71 -22.27 40.90
CA ASN A 130 3.92 -23.35 41.84
C ASN A 130 2.60 -23.40 42.61
N ARG A 131 1.84 -24.48 42.39
CA ARG A 131 0.63 -24.76 43.15
C ARG A 131 1.06 -25.18 44.56
N ASP A 132 1.70 -24.27 45.28
CA ASP A 132 1.71 -24.33 46.72
C ASP A 132 0.27 -24.01 47.15
N LEU A 133 -0.30 -24.92 47.95
CA LEU A 133 -1.72 -24.93 48.35
C LEU A 133 -2.14 -23.65 49.11
N ASP A 134 -1.19 -22.79 49.49
CA ASP A 134 -1.39 -21.61 50.34
C ASP A 134 -1.20 -20.25 49.61
N THR A 135 -1.18 -20.23 48.26
CA THR A 135 -1.02 -18.98 47.49
C THR A 135 -2.37 -18.38 47.06
N TYR A 136 -2.61 -17.11 47.38
CA TYR A 136 -3.83 -16.39 46.98
C TYR A 136 -3.68 -15.75 45.59
N LEU A 137 -4.60 -16.01 44.67
CA LEU A 137 -4.60 -15.36 43.35
C LEU A 137 -4.98 -13.89 43.51
N LEU A 138 -4.05 -12.99 43.21
CA LEU A 138 -4.25 -11.55 43.20
C LEU A 138 -4.28 -11.03 41.77
N GLU A 139 -5.44 -10.54 41.36
CA GLU A 139 -5.67 -9.85 40.09
C GLU A 139 -5.53 -8.34 40.32
N LEU A 140 -4.64 -7.68 39.59
CA LEU A 140 -4.43 -6.24 39.66
C LEU A 140 -4.92 -5.57 38.37
N ASN A 141 -5.39 -4.35 38.49
CA ASN A 141 -5.74 -3.49 37.38
C ASN A 141 -5.24 -2.06 37.68
N TYR A 142 -4.28 -1.62 36.87
CA TYR A 142 -3.56 -0.34 36.95
C TYR A 142 -2.99 -0.01 35.56
N GLU A 143 -2.70 1.27 35.30
CA GLU A 143 -1.94 1.63 34.10
C GLU A 143 -0.44 1.45 34.34
N SER A 144 0.18 0.55 33.59
CA SER A 144 1.62 0.29 33.63
C SER A 144 2.48 1.42 33.02
N LEU A 145 1.86 2.32 32.26
CA LEU A 145 2.46 3.54 31.70
C LEU A 145 1.53 4.74 31.95
N SER A 146 2.00 5.71 32.74
CA SER A 146 1.25 6.91 33.07
C SER A 146 2.07 8.17 32.82
N ASN A 147 1.44 9.23 32.34
CA ASN A 147 2.01 10.58 32.26
C ASN A 147 1.66 11.42 33.49
N GLU A 148 0.87 10.87 34.42
CA GLU A 148 0.46 11.48 35.66
C GLU A 148 1.41 11.08 36.80
N VAL A 149 1.42 11.88 37.87
CA VAL A 149 2.21 11.63 39.09
C VAL A 149 1.46 10.78 40.13
N GLU A 150 0.25 10.34 39.80
CA GLU A 150 -0.61 9.49 40.63
C GLU A 150 -1.35 8.51 39.73
N GLU A 151 -1.57 7.27 40.21
CA GLU A 151 -2.31 6.25 39.45
C GLU A 151 -3.24 5.43 40.34
N LEU A 152 -4.42 5.12 39.82
CA LEU A 152 -5.41 4.31 40.52
C LEU A 152 -5.07 2.83 40.35
N VAL A 153 -4.72 2.17 41.46
CA VAL A 153 -4.49 0.74 41.51
C VAL A 153 -5.72 0.08 42.14
N THR A 154 -6.32 -0.86 41.41
CA THR A 154 -7.39 -1.72 41.92
C THR A 154 -6.92 -3.16 41.94
N GLY A 155 -7.43 -3.94 42.89
CA GLY A 155 -7.11 -5.36 42.95
C GLY A 155 -8.25 -6.21 43.46
N ASN A 156 -8.23 -7.48 43.11
CA ASN A 156 -9.24 -8.49 43.42
C ASN A 156 -8.59 -9.83 43.81
N LEU A 157 -9.08 -10.43 44.89
CA LEU A 157 -8.67 -11.73 45.41
C LEU A 157 -9.87 -12.70 45.30
N PRO A 158 -10.18 -13.25 44.12
CA PRO A 158 -11.39 -14.05 43.89
C PRO A 158 -11.43 -15.33 44.74
N SER A 159 -10.28 -15.87 45.13
CA SER A 159 -10.16 -17.05 46.00
C SER A 159 -10.49 -16.78 47.47
N LEU A 160 -10.55 -15.51 47.92
CA LEU A 160 -10.80 -15.15 49.31
C LEU A 160 -12.30 -14.85 49.52
N LYS A 161 -13.06 -15.82 50.07
CA LYS A 161 -14.51 -15.69 50.31
C LYS A 161 -14.87 -14.93 51.57
N ASP A 162 -14.06 -15.05 52.62
CA ASP A 162 -14.17 -14.28 53.86
C ASP A 162 -13.02 -13.28 53.92
N THR A 163 -13.37 -11.99 53.87
CA THR A 163 -12.40 -10.90 53.79
C THR A 163 -12.33 -10.07 55.07
N GLU A 164 -13.09 -10.46 56.09
CA GLU A 164 -13.17 -9.72 57.35
C GLU A 164 -11.84 -9.83 58.11
N GLY A 165 -11.20 -8.69 58.39
CA GLY A 165 -9.89 -8.63 59.04
C GLY A 165 -8.69 -8.84 58.13
N TYR A 166 -8.87 -9.00 56.82
CA TYR A 166 -7.75 -9.02 55.86
C TYR A 166 -7.41 -7.63 55.34
N PHE A 167 -6.11 -7.38 55.14
CA PHE A 167 -5.61 -6.09 54.67
C PHE A 167 -4.59 -6.23 53.55
N ILE A 168 -4.58 -5.27 52.61
CA ILE A 168 -3.51 -5.08 51.64
C ILE A 168 -2.70 -3.85 52.01
N GLN A 169 -1.39 -3.93 51.86
CA GLN A 169 -0.50 -2.77 51.91
C GLN A 169 0.36 -2.72 50.65
N ILE A 170 0.54 -1.53 50.09
CA ILE A 170 1.38 -1.29 48.92
C ILE A 170 2.51 -0.33 49.32
N GLN A 171 3.74 -0.69 48.98
CA GLN A 171 4.93 0.07 49.32
C GLN A 171 5.83 0.23 48.10
N SER A 172 6.36 1.42 47.84
CA SER A 172 7.35 1.61 46.78
C SER A 172 8.70 1.03 47.18
N GLU A 173 9.46 0.52 46.21
CA GLU A 173 10.80 -0.06 46.40
C GLU A 173 11.79 0.92 47.05
N ASP A 174 11.65 2.21 46.75
CA ASP A 174 12.47 3.28 47.31
C ASP A 174 11.95 3.86 48.64
N ASN A 175 10.90 3.26 49.20
CA ASN A 175 10.24 3.65 50.45
C ASN A 175 9.66 5.08 50.47
N THR A 176 9.47 5.71 49.30
CA THR A 176 8.87 7.04 49.23
C THR A 176 7.35 7.06 49.25
N PHE A 177 6.71 5.93 48.95
CA PHE A 177 5.28 5.72 49.08
C PHE A 177 5.00 4.48 49.93
N ASN A 178 4.05 4.60 50.84
CA ASN A 178 3.52 3.47 51.61
C ASN A 178 2.03 3.73 51.87
N SER A 179 1.17 2.82 51.46
CA SER A 179 -0.25 2.91 51.75
C SER A 179 -0.54 2.58 53.21
N ASP A 180 -1.69 3.04 53.71
CA ASP A 180 -2.28 2.45 54.90
C ASP A 180 -2.61 0.96 54.68
N ARG A 181 -2.92 0.23 55.75
CA ARG A 181 -3.48 -1.12 55.66
C ARG A 181 -4.92 -1.04 55.14
N LEU A 182 -5.10 -1.34 53.86
CA LEU A 182 -6.36 -1.23 53.15
C LEU A 182 -7.24 -2.46 53.44
N PRO A 183 -8.41 -2.31 54.09
CA PRO A 183 -9.30 -3.44 54.32
C PRO A 183 -9.90 -3.96 53.01
N LEU A 184 -9.98 -5.28 52.87
CA LEU A 184 -10.61 -5.90 51.71
C LEU A 184 -12.13 -5.90 51.83
N LYS A 185 -12.82 -5.45 50.77
CA LYS A 185 -14.28 -5.52 50.65
C LYS A 185 -14.65 -6.50 49.53
N ASN A 186 -15.19 -7.68 49.89
CA ASN A 186 -15.51 -8.75 48.94
C ASN A 186 -14.31 -9.13 48.05
N GLY A 187 -13.12 -9.25 48.65
CA GLY A 187 -11.88 -9.56 47.95
C GLY A 187 -11.25 -8.38 47.21
N LYS A 188 -11.88 -7.21 47.20
CA LYS A 188 -11.44 -6.06 46.41
C LYS A 188 -10.82 -4.96 47.26
N PHE A 189 -9.85 -4.26 46.67
CA PHE A 189 -9.30 -3.00 47.18
C PHE A 189 -9.09 -2.00 46.06
N LYS A 190 -8.91 -0.74 46.45
CA LYS A 190 -8.46 0.34 45.57
C LYS A 190 -7.58 1.31 46.36
N THR A 191 -6.57 1.86 45.71
CA THR A 191 -5.74 2.93 46.26
C THR A 191 -5.14 3.75 45.14
N ILE A 192 -4.65 4.95 45.48
CA ILE A 192 -3.86 5.76 44.57
C ILE A 192 -2.40 5.63 45.00
N VAL A 193 -1.49 5.42 44.05
CA VAL A 193 -0.05 5.35 44.30
C VAL A 193 0.66 6.56 43.71
N SER A 194 1.70 7.05 44.38
CA SER A 194 2.48 8.20 43.90
C SER A 194 3.61 7.78 42.96
N ILE A 195 3.61 8.34 41.76
CA ILE A 195 4.55 8.02 40.68
C ILE A 195 5.61 9.12 40.56
N LYS A 196 6.88 8.74 40.60
CA LYS A 196 7.98 9.66 40.32
C LYS A 196 8.14 9.92 38.83
N PRO A 197 8.31 11.19 38.41
CA PRO A 197 8.52 11.55 37.01
C PRO A 197 9.74 10.89 36.35
N LYS A 198 9.59 10.49 35.08
CA LYS A 198 10.66 10.08 34.17
C LYS A 198 11.44 8.82 34.59
N MET A 199 10.82 7.94 35.38
CA MET A 199 11.44 6.69 35.81
C MET A 199 10.42 5.55 35.94
N ILE A 200 10.93 4.33 36.11
CA ILE A 200 10.12 3.16 36.46
C ILE A 200 9.93 3.15 37.98
N ASN A 201 8.69 3.06 38.43
CA ASN A 201 8.31 3.00 39.83
C ASN A 201 7.89 1.57 40.16
N THR A 202 8.64 0.89 41.02
CA THR A 202 8.34 -0.47 41.49
C THR A 202 7.59 -0.42 42.82
N TYR A 203 6.55 -1.24 42.97
CA TYR A 203 5.77 -1.37 44.20
C TYR A 203 5.69 -2.83 44.64
N PHE A 204 5.81 -3.07 45.94
CA PHE A 204 5.56 -4.35 46.60
C PHE A 204 4.18 -4.38 47.22
N ILE A 205 3.54 -5.55 47.20
CA ILE A 205 2.22 -5.80 47.75
C ILE A 205 2.33 -6.83 48.87
N TYR A 206 1.73 -6.50 50.01
CA TYR A 206 1.65 -7.38 51.16
C TYR A 206 0.19 -7.65 51.51
N LEU A 207 -0.21 -8.92 51.50
CA LEU A 207 -1.50 -9.38 52.01
C LEU A 207 -1.32 -9.80 53.48
N PHE A 208 -2.13 -9.24 54.37
CA PHE A 208 -2.16 -9.58 55.79
C PHE A 208 -3.46 -10.32 56.14
N ASP A 209 -3.34 -11.36 56.96
CA ASP A 209 -4.48 -12.01 57.59
C ASP A 209 -5.00 -11.23 58.82
N LYS A 210 -6.06 -11.74 59.44
CA LYS A 210 -6.66 -11.21 60.67
C LYS A 210 -5.71 -11.14 61.88
N ASN A 211 -4.63 -11.90 61.88
CA ASN A 211 -3.62 -11.91 62.93
C ASN A 211 -2.42 -11.00 62.59
N GLY A 212 -2.42 -10.37 61.41
CA GLY A 212 -1.32 -9.55 60.92
C GLY A 212 -0.15 -10.35 60.33
N GLN A 213 -0.35 -11.62 60.02
CA GLN A 213 0.63 -12.46 59.32
C GLN A 213 0.59 -12.19 57.82
N ILE A 214 1.76 -12.09 57.19
CA ILE A 214 1.88 -11.90 55.74
C ILE A 214 1.57 -13.23 55.04
N LEU A 215 0.69 -13.18 54.04
CA LEU A 215 0.29 -14.30 53.21
C LEU A 215 0.87 -14.15 51.80
N THR A 216 1.18 -15.29 51.18
CA THR A 216 1.73 -15.35 49.82
C THR A 216 0.62 -15.11 48.79
N THR A 217 0.90 -14.26 47.81
CA THR A 217 0.01 -14.00 46.68
C THR A 217 0.67 -14.39 45.36
N SER A 218 -0.11 -14.59 44.31
CA SER A 218 0.40 -14.87 42.96
C SER A 218 1.21 -13.71 42.37
N THR A 219 1.03 -12.51 42.90
CA THR A 219 1.62 -11.26 42.41
C THR A 219 2.03 -10.43 43.61
N ASP A 220 3.32 -10.38 43.92
CA ASP A 220 3.89 -9.69 45.09
C ASP A 220 4.38 -8.27 44.78
N SER A 221 4.38 -7.89 43.50
CA SER A 221 4.88 -6.61 43.04
C SER A 221 4.31 -6.21 41.68
N PHE A 222 4.35 -4.92 41.37
CA PHE A 222 4.00 -4.35 40.08
C PHE A 222 4.85 -3.11 39.77
N LYS A 223 4.83 -2.67 38.52
CA LYS A 223 5.66 -1.54 38.05
C LYS A 223 4.81 -0.55 37.26
N ILE A 224 5.03 0.74 37.49
CA ILE A 224 4.46 1.82 36.70
C ILE A 224 5.58 2.70 36.14
N THR A 225 5.63 2.82 34.81
CA THR A 225 6.57 3.69 34.12
C THR A 225 5.97 5.09 33.98
N HIS A 226 6.66 6.11 34.47
CA HIS A 226 6.25 7.49 34.21
C HIS A 226 6.81 7.97 32.87
N GLY A 227 5.94 8.22 31.91
CA GLY A 227 6.33 8.59 30.55
C GLY A 227 5.18 9.12 29.72
N LEU A 228 5.45 9.46 28.46
CA LEU A 228 4.38 9.82 27.54
C LEU A 228 3.56 8.56 27.22
N LYS A 229 2.26 8.59 27.52
CA LYS A 229 1.32 7.58 27.04
C LYS A 229 1.31 7.65 25.52
N ILE A 230 1.75 6.60 24.86
CA ILE A 230 1.73 6.52 23.40
C ILE A 230 0.25 6.43 23.01
N VAL A 231 -0.32 7.54 22.53
CA VAL A 231 -1.58 7.50 21.79
C VAL A 231 -1.33 6.59 20.59
N GLY A 232 -2.19 5.60 20.39
CA GLY A 232 -1.96 4.47 19.48
C GLY A 232 -1.31 4.86 18.16
N THR A 233 -0.36 4.06 17.69
CA THR A 233 0.48 4.43 16.55
C THR A 233 -0.38 4.71 15.31
N PRO A 234 -0.25 5.88 14.66
CA PRO A 234 -0.97 6.16 13.44
C PRO A 234 -0.52 5.21 12.31
N ILE A 235 -1.46 4.77 11.48
CA ILE A 235 -1.13 4.05 10.24
C ILE A 235 -0.46 5.00 9.22
N PRO A 236 0.56 4.55 8.48
CA PRO A 236 1.38 5.41 7.64
C PRO A 236 0.71 5.70 6.28
N HIS A 237 -0.23 4.83 5.90
CA HIS A 237 -0.96 4.83 4.66
C HIS A 237 -2.43 4.44 4.92
N SER A 238 -3.32 4.83 4.01
CA SER A 238 -4.72 4.44 4.06
C SER A 238 -4.87 2.94 3.81
N ILE A 239 -5.79 2.28 4.54
CA ILE A 239 -6.16 0.87 4.34
C ILE A 239 -7.57 0.82 3.79
N GLY A 240 -7.78 -0.01 2.77
CA GLY A 240 -9.05 -0.13 2.07
C GLY A 240 -9.17 -1.39 1.23
N VAL A 241 -10.28 -1.51 0.51
CA VAL A 241 -10.58 -2.65 -0.36
C VAL A 241 -10.64 -2.22 -1.82
N GLY A 242 -10.30 -3.13 -2.74
CA GLY A 242 -10.60 -2.94 -4.15
C GLY A 242 -12.08 -3.18 -4.41
N VAL A 243 -12.77 -2.24 -5.07
CA VAL A 243 -14.16 -2.39 -5.50
C VAL A 243 -14.29 -2.13 -6.99
N SER A 244 -15.20 -2.84 -7.64
CA SER A 244 -15.58 -2.59 -9.03
C SER A 244 -16.62 -1.48 -9.09
N LYS A 245 -16.39 -0.50 -9.97
CA LYS A 245 -17.31 0.59 -10.24
C LYS A 245 -17.54 0.69 -11.74
N LYS A 246 -18.81 0.70 -12.13
CA LYS A 246 -19.18 1.01 -13.51
C LYS A 246 -18.98 2.50 -13.74
N ASP A 247 -18.14 2.81 -14.72
CA ASP A 247 -18.05 4.17 -15.24
C ASP A 247 -19.26 4.39 -16.17
N PHE A 248 -20.13 5.33 -15.82
CA PHE A 248 -21.32 5.66 -16.61
C PHE A 248 -21.00 6.41 -17.90
N THR A 249 -19.77 6.91 -18.05
CA THR A 249 -19.30 7.55 -19.27
C THR A 249 -18.78 6.51 -20.26
N THR A 250 -17.79 5.71 -19.86
CA THR A 250 -17.15 4.72 -20.75
C THR A 250 -17.86 3.37 -20.81
N ASN A 251 -18.85 3.12 -19.93
CA ASN A 251 -19.50 1.83 -19.73
C ASN A 251 -18.53 0.69 -19.34
N GLU A 252 -17.29 1.03 -19.01
CA GLU A 252 -16.26 0.11 -18.54
C GLU A 252 -16.38 -0.11 -17.02
N THR A 253 -15.97 -1.28 -16.56
CA THR A 253 -15.87 -1.57 -15.12
C THR A 253 -14.45 -1.28 -14.67
N LEU A 254 -14.27 -0.19 -13.92
CA LEU A 254 -12.98 0.20 -13.34
C LEU A 254 -12.87 -0.32 -11.92
N GLN A 255 -11.65 -0.51 -11.45
CA GLN A 255 -11.39 -0.72 -10.03
C GLN A 255 -11.15 0.61 -9.32
N GLU A 256 -11.77 0.78 -8.15
CA GLU A 256 -11.55 1.91 -7.25
C GLU A 256 -11.11 1.40 -5.87
N PHE A 257 -10.19 2.13 -5.25
CA PHE A 257 -9.74 1.88 -3.89
C PHE A 257 -10.68 2.56 -2.90
N ASP A 258 -11.51 1.77 -2.21
CA ASP A 258 -12.46 2.27 -1.22
C ASP A 258 -11.84 2.22 0.18
N VAL A 259 -11.63 3.41 0.76
CA VAL A 259 -10.86 3.58 2.00
C VAL A 259 -11.70 3.24 3.23
N PHE A 260 -11.24 2.25 3.99
CA PHE A 260 -11.78 1.92 5.31
C PHE A 260 -11.24 2.88 6.36
N PHE A 261 -9.91 2.99 6.42
CA PHE A 261 -9.17 3.80 7.38
C PHE A 261 -8.24 4.75 6.64
N PRO A 262 -8.42 6.07 6.76
CA PRO A 262 -7.50 7.01 6.15
C PRO A 262 -6.13 6.97 6.83
N LYS A 263 -5.09 7.34 6.09
CA LYS A 263 -3.76 7.61 6.64
C LYS A 263 -3.84 8.44 7.93
N ASN A 264 -2.97 8.11 8.89
CA ASN A 264 -2.90 8.68 10.24
C ASN A 264 -4.03 8.27 11.20
N SER A 265 -4.90 7.32 10.83
CA SER A 265 -5.84 6.71 11.78
C SER A 265 -5.08 6.00 12.91
N LEU A 266 -5.50 6.20 14.16
CA LEU A 266 -4.83 5.68 15.36
C LEU A 266 -5.26 4.24 15.65
N LEU A 267 -4.29 3.36 15.84
CA LEU A 267 -4.55 1.97 16.23
C LEU A 267 -5.03 1.85 17.70
N PRO A 268 -5.79 0.80 18.06
CA PRO A 268 -6.39 -0.21 17.18
C PRO A 268 -7.59 0.35 16.39
N LEU A 269 -7.85 -0.24 15.23
CA LEU A 269 -8.89 0.19 14.29
C LEU A 269 -9.90 -0.94 14.03
N GLU A 270 -11.17 -0.59 13.90
CA GLU A 270 -12.24 -1.51 13.51
C GLU A 270 -13.33 -0.76 12.74
N LYS A 271 -13.77 -1.32 11.62
CA LYS A 271 -14.87 -0.78 10.81
C LYS A 271 -15.51 -1.87 9.98
N THR A 272 -16.84 -1.79 9.85
CA THR A 272 -17.64 -2.65 8.99
C THR A 272 -18.33 -1.82 7.92
N ILE A 273 -18.28 -2.27 6.67
CA ILE A 273 -18.97 -1.65 5.53
C ILE A 273 -19.67 -2.74 4.71
N THR A 274 -20.91 -2.48 4.29
CA THR A 274 -21.69 -3.37 3.42
C THR A 274 -21.40 -3.08 1.95
N TYR A 275 -21.17 -4.13 1.17
CA TYR A 275 -20.95 -4.15 -0.27
C TYR A 275 -21.90 -5.14 -0.93
N LYS A 276 -21.85 -5.21 -2.27
CA LYS A 276 -22.66 -6.12 -3.09
C LYS A 276 -21.81 -7.02 -3.96
N THR A 277 -22.24 -8.27 -4.16
CA THR A 277 -21.60 -9.21 -5.09
C THR A 277 -21.70 -8.73 -6.53
N LEU A 278 -20.60 -8.81 -7.29
CA LEU A 278 -20.58 -8.39 -8.69
C LEU A 278 -21.24 -9.41 -9.63
N LYS A 279 -21.05 -10.71 -9.35
CA LYS A 279 -21.57 -11.83 -10.14
C LYS A 279 -22.12 -12.92 -9.24
N ASP A 280 -22.86 -13.86 -9.84
CA ASP A 280 -23.35 -15.06 -9.16
C ASP A 280 -22.17 -15.95 -8.74
N VAL A 281 -22.23 -16.52 -7.53
CA VAL A 281 -21.34 -17.60 -7.08
C VAL A 281 -22.15 -18.89 -7.06
N ILE A 282 -21.77 -19.83 -7.93
CA ILE A 282 -22.49 -21.08 -8.09
C ILE A 282 -21.89 -22.14 -7.18
N LYS A 283 -22.73 -22.84 -6.42
CA LYS A 283 -22.31 -23.92 -5.53
C LYS A 283 -21.55 -25.01 -6.31
N GLY A 284 -20.40 -25.40 -5.77
CA GLY A 284 -19.55 -26.47 -6.31
C GLY A 284 -18.61 -26.04 -7.44
N GLU A 285 -18.73 -24.81 -7.95
CA GLU A 285 -17.84 -24.27 -8.97
C GLU A 285 -16.58 -23.65 -8.35
N LEU A 286 -15.40 -24.06 -8.81
CA LEU A 286 -14.11 -23.64 -8.25
C LEU A 286 -13.51 -22.41 -8.96
N THR A 287 -13.82 -22.24 -10.24
CA THR A 287 -13.31 -21.16 -11.09
C THR A 287 -14.07 -19.85 -10.91
N ASN A 288 -15.30 -19.92 -10.39
CA ASN A 288 -16.16 -18.76 -10.24
C ASN A 288 -16.09 -18.20 -8.81
N SER A 289 -14.95 -17.63 -8.42
CA SER A 289 -14.77 -16.98 -7.12
C SER A 289 -15.02 -15.47 -7.18
N LEU A 290 -15.35 -14.87 -6.03
CA LEU A 290 -15.38 -13.42 -5.82
C LEU A 290 -14.21 -13.03 -4.91
N PRO A 291 -13.14 -12.43 -5.46
CA PRO A 291 -12.02 -11.97 -4.65
C PRO A 291 -12.36 -10.66 -3.93
N ILE A 292 -12.09 -10.62 -2.63
CA ILE A 292 -12.13 -9.44 -1.77
C ILE A 292 -10.69 -9.16 -1.36
N THR A 293 -10.07 -8.18 -2.01
CA THR A 293 -8.66 -7.82 -1.81
C THR A 293 -8.53 -6.55 -0.98
N VAL A 294 -7.63 -6.58 0.00
CA VAL A 294 -7.30 -5.47 0.89
C VAL A 294 -5.94 -4.90 0.51
N TYR A 295 -5.86 -3.58 0.44
CA TYR A 295 -4.64 -2.86 0.10
C TYR A 295 -4.32 -1.74 1.09
N GLU A 296 -3.04 -1.39 1.16
CA GLU A 296 -2.50 -0.24 1.89
C GLU A 296 -1.82 0.74 0.91
N GLY A 297 -2.29 1.99 0.83
CA GLY A 297 -1.70 3.02 -0.02
C GLY A 297 -2.62 4.22 -0.27
N GLU A 298 -2.23 5.07 -1.22
CA GLU A 298 -2.95 6.34 -1.53
C GLU A 298 -3.34 6.46 -3.01
N ALA A 299 -3.06 5.45 -3.83
CA ALA A 299 -3.49 5.44 -5.23
C ALA A 299 -4.98 5.10 -5.30
N SER A 300 -5.71 5.74 -6.22
CA SER A 300 -7.12 5.44 -6.46
C SER A 300 -7.32 4.08 -7.11
N THR A 301 -6.33 3.62 -7.88
CA THR A 301 -6.33 2.28 -8.47
C THR A 301 -5.75 1.29 -7.47
N PRO A 302 -6.50 0.24 -7.04
CA PRO A 302 -6.05 -0.67 -5.98
C PRO A 302 -4.72 -1.37 -6.26
N SER A 303 -4.47 -1.78 -7.51
CA SER A 303 -3.26 -2.51 -7.93
C SER A 303 -1.95 -1.72 -7.79
N TYR A 304 -2.01 -0.39 -7.61
CA TYR A 304 -0.82 0.43 -7.35
C TYR A 304 -0.55 0.64 -5.86
N ASN A 305 -1.41 0.11 -5.00
CA ASN A 305 -1.20 0.08 -3.56
C ASN A 305 -0.53 -1.24 -3.16
N THR A 306 -0.10 -1.34 -1.90
CA THR A 306 0.48 -2.57 -1.37
C THR A 306 -0.62 -3.57 -1.07
N PHE A 307 -0.56 -4.74 -1.68
CA PHE A 307 -1.45 -5.84 -1.34
C PHE A 307 -1.20 -6.32 0.09
N ILE A 308 -2.26 -6.50 0.88
CA ILE A 308 -2.18 -7.04 2.24
C ILE A 308 -2.69 -8.47 2.29
N CYS A 309 -3.93 -8.70 1.86
CA CYS A 309 -4.56 -10.01 1.90
C CYS A 309 -5.78 -10.09 0.98
N GLU A 310 -6.27 -11.32 0.79
CA GLU A 310 -7.44 -11.62 -0.01
C GLU A 310 -8.32 -12.66 0.71
N ILE A 311 -9.64 -12.53 0.54
CA ILE A 311 -10.60 -13.61 0.71
C ILE A 311 -11.26 -13.87 -0.64
N ALA A 312 -11.15 -15.11 -1.14
CA ALA A 312 -11.89 -15.54 -2.32
C ALA A 312 -13.14 -16.31 -1.88
N LEU A 313 -14.32 -15.74 -2.12
CA LEU A 313 -15.59 -16.45 -1.92
C LEU A 313 -15.81 -17.38 -3.11
N SER A 314 -15.60 -18.69 -2.92
CA SER A 314 -15.77 -19.67 -4.00
C SER A 314 -17.01 -20.54 -3.83
N GLY A 315 -17.45 -21.18 -4.92
CA GLY A 315 -18.54 -22.15 -4.90
C GLY A 315 -18.32 -23.35 -3.97
N LYS A 316 -17.06 -23.64 -3.59
CA LYS A 316 -16.71 -24.67 -2.61
C LYS A 316 -17.13 -24.29 -1.19
N ASP A 317 -17.17 -22.99 -0.91
CA ASP A 317 -17.29 -22.48 0.46
C ASP A 317 -18.73 -22.03 0.77
N ILE A 318 -19.68 -22.22 -0.15
CA ILE A 318 -21.10 -21.85 0.01
C ILE A 318 -22.03 -23.06 -0.09
N ASP A 319 -23.10 -23.04 0.71
CA ASP A 319 -24.05 -24.15 0.81
C ASP A 319 -25.19 -24.06 -0.22
N PHE A 320 -25.39 -22.88 -0.82
CA PHE A 320 -26.37 -22.56 -1.86
C PHE A 320 -25.80 -21.52 -2.82
N ASN A 321 -26.38 -21.39 -4.01
CA ASN A 321 -25.97 -20.36 -4.98
C ASN A 321 -26.18 -18.96 -4.37
N LEU A 322 -25.17 -18.12 -4.48
CA LEU A 322 -25.21 -16.72 -4.07
C LEU A 322 -25.44 -15.86 -5.32
N PRO A 323 -26.60 -15.23 -5.50
CA PRO A 323 -26.84 -14.39 -6.67
C PRO A 323 -25.98 -13.12 -6.63
N ALA A 324 -25.74 -12.52 -7.79
CA ALA A 324 -25.21 -11.18 -7.94
C ALA A 324 -26.09 -10.18 -7.17
N ASN A 325 -25.49 -9.06 -6.78
CA ASN A 325 -26.14 -7.99 -6.02
C ASN A 325 -26.58 -8.40 -4.60
N SER A 326 -26.10 -9.54 -4.08
CA SER A 326 -26.27 -9.96 -2.69
C SER A 326 -25.39 -9.14 -1.77
N ASP A 327 -25.89 -8.83 -0.57
CA ASP A 327 -25.13 -8.07 0.43
C ASP A 327 -23.98 -8.90 1.03
N ILE A 328 -22.84 -8.24 1.24
CA ILE A 328 -21.68 -8.75 1.96
C ILE A 328 -21.22 -7.67 2.93
N GLU A 329 -21.16 -8.01 4.21
CA GLU A 329 -20.62 -7.13 5.26
C GLU A 329 -19.13 -7.43 5.44
N ILE A 330 -18.28 -6.45 5.13
CA ILE A 330 -16.84 -6.57 5.26
C ILE A 330 -16.39 -5.82 6.51
N THR A 331 -15.81 -6.55 7.45
CA THR A 331 -15.21 -6.01 8.68
C THR A 331 -13.69 -6.11 8.59
N ILE A 332 -13.01 -4.98 8.75
CA ILE A 332 -11.56 -4.91 8.86
C ILE A 332 -11.22 -4.46 10.27
N ARG A 333 -10.34 -5.21 10.94
CA ARG A 333 -9.74 -4.82 12.22
C ARG A 333 -8.22 -4.79 12.09
N VAL A 334 -7.58 -3.81 12.69
CA VAL A 334 -6.12 -3.67 12.73
C VAL A 334 -5.70 -3.43 14.17
N ASP A 335 -4.88 -4.32 14.70
CA ASP A 335 -4.39 -4.21 16.08
C ASP A 335 -3.14 -3.31 16.20
N GLU A 336 -2.68 -3.10 17.44
CA GLU A 336 -1.49 -2.31 17.74
C GLU A 336 -0.20 -2.87 17.13
N SER A 337 -0.18 -4.18 16.83
CA SER A 337 0.94 -4.86 16.16
C SER A 337 0.86 -4.77 14.63
N ARG A 338 -0.12 -4.03 14.08
CA ARG A 338 -0.44 -3.97 12.64
C ARG A 338 -0.80 -5.32 12.03
N THR A 339 -1.36 -6.22 12.84
CA THR A 339 -2.01 -7.41 12.30
C THR A 339 -3.41 -7.03 11.86
N LEU A 340 -3.70 -7.31 10.59
CA LEU A 340 -5.01 -7.09 9.99
C LEU A 340 -5.83 -8.39 10.06
N SER A 341 -7.07 -8.28 10.51
CA SER A 341 -8.08 -9.33 10.34
C SER A 341 -9.18 -8.83 9.42
N LEU A 342 -9.45 -9.61 8.39
CA LEU A 342 -10.53 -9.41 7.44
C LEU A 342 -11.60 -10.46 7.69
N GLU A 343 -12.84 -10.00 7.84
CA GLU A 343 -14.03 -10.83 7.96
C GLU A 343 -15.04 -10.39 6.89
N ALA A 344 -15.54 -11.33 6.09
CA ALA A 344 -16.62 -11.12 5.15
C ALA A 344 -17.82 -11.97 5.57
N TYR A 345 -18.90 -11.33 6.00
CA TYR A 345 -20.15 -11.98 6.38
C TYR A 345 -21.18 -11.82 5.26
N VAL A 346 -21.80 -12.93 4.85
CA VAL A 346 -22.81 -12.95 3.79
C VAL A 346 -24.18 -13.26 4.43
N PRO A 347 -25.04 -12.26 4.67
CA PRO A 347 -26.29 -12.45 5.42
C PRO A 347 -27.24 -13.46 4.77
N LEU A 348 -27.28 -13.52 3.44
CA LEU A 348 -28.19 -14.41 2.70
C LEU A 348 -27.97 -15.90 3.03
N ILE A 349 -26.73 -16.27 3.32
CA ILE A 349 -26.34 -17.66 3.62
C ILE A 349 -25.87 -17.83 5.08
N ASP A 350 -26.00 -16.79 5.89
CA ASP A 350 -25.56 -16.72 7.29
C ASP A 350 -24.15 -17.29 7.52
N LYS A 351 -23.19 -16.85 6.72
CA LYS A 351 -21.83 -17.41 6.70
C LYS A 351 -20.77 -16.33 6.75
N ALA A 352 -19.78 -16.52 7.62
CA ALA A 352 -18.61 -15.65 7.77
C ALA A 352 -17.35 -16.32 7.23
N PHE A 353 -16.56 -15.57 6.49
CA PHE A 353 -15.28 -15.95 5.91
C PHE A 353 -14.21 -15.06 6.54
N ASN A 354 -13.12 -15.66 7.02
CA ASN A 354 -12.13 -14.94 7.82
C ASN A 354 -10.72 -15.22 7.33
N VAL A 355 -9.93 -14.17 7.20
CA VAL A 355 -8.49 -14.24 6.96
C VAL A 355 -7.79 -13.31 7.94
N ARG A 356 -6.68 -13.78 8.49
CA ARG A 356 -5.74 -12.95 9.25
C ARG A 356 -4.47 -12.81 8.45
N ALA A 357 -4.02 -11.58 8.29
CA ALA A 357 -2.77 -11.27 7.62
C ALA A 357 -2.00 -10.25 8.44
N SER A 358 -0.74 -10.53 8.71
CA SER A 358 0.18 -9.50 9.14
C SER A 358 0.60 -8.71 7.90
N VAL A 359 0.74 -7.39 8.00
CA VAL A 359 1.38 -6.58 6.96
C VAL A 359 2.86 -7.00 6.91
N MET A 360 3.14 -8.03 6.11
CA MET A 360 4.47 -8.57 5.86
C MET A 360 5.02 -7.93 4.58
N ASP A 361 6.34 -7.96 4.41
CA ASP A 361 6.97 -7.56 3.15
C ASP A 361 6.36 -8.39 2.00
N GLU A 362 5.71 -7.70 1.06
CA GLU A 362 5.12 -8.29 -0.14
C GLU A 362 6.20 -9.06 -0.91
N TYR A 363 5.87 -10.26 -1.40
CA TYR A 363 6.72 -10.96 -2.35
C TYR A 363 6.71 -10.20 -3.68
N ILE A 364 7.87 -9.66 -4.08
CA ILE A 364 7.99 -8.85 -5.31
C ILE A 364 8.52 -9.72 -6.44
N ASP A 365 7.65 -10.00 -7.39
CA ASP A 365 8.03 -10.61 -8.66
C ASP A 365 8.53 -9.54 -9.66
N LEU A 366 9.61 -9.87 -10.38
CA LEU A 366 10.25 -8.96 -11.33
C LEU A 366 9.42 -8.76 -12.61
N ASP A 367 8.69 -9.78 -13.06
CA ASP A 367 7.87 -9.66 -14.26
C ASP A 367 6.69 -8.72 -14.00
N ASN A 368 6.02 -8.88 -12.86
CA ASN A 368 4.99 -7.95 -12.38
C ASN A 368 5.52 -6.52 -12.21
N LEU A 369 6.76 -6.38 -11.70
CA LEU A 369 7.39 -5.08 -11.50
C LEU A 369 7.68 -4.36 -12.83
N ASN A 370 8.16 -5.10 -13.83
CA ASN A 370 8.39 -4.58 -15.18
C ASN A 370 7.08 -4.24 -15.90
N ALA A 371 6.05 -5.07 -15.76
CA ALA A 371 4.72 -4.78 -16.28
C ALA A 371 4.15 -3.49 -15.67
N SER A 372 4.26 -3.32 -14.36
CA SER A 372 3.86 -2.09 -13.66
C SER A 372 4.63 -0.86 -14.12
N TYR A 373 5.94 -0.99 -14.39
CA TYR A 373 6.75 0.10 -14.94
C TYR A 373 6.32 0.49 -16.37
N ASN A 374 6.04 -0.49 -17.22
CA ASN A 374 5.55 -0.23 -18.57
C ASN A 374 4.20 0.49 -18.57
N ASP A 375 3.29 0.09 -17.68
CA ASP A 375 2.01 0.77 -17.47
C ASP A 375 2.20 2.23 -17.02
N LEU A 376 3.08 2.47 -16.04
CA LEU A 376 3.44 3.82 -15.60
C LEU A 376 3.93 4.69 -16.78
N MET A 377 4.82 4.14 -17.61
CA MET A 377 5.38 4.85 -18.76
C MET A 377 4.32 5.13 -19.83
N SER A 378 3.41 4.19 -20.08
CA SER A 378 2.28 4.37 -20.99
C SER A 378 1.38 5.53 -20.53
N LYS A 379 0.96 5.52 -19.26
CA LYS A 379 0.16 6.61 -18.67
C LYS A 379 0.88 7.94 -18.73
N ARG A 380 2.17 7.94 -18.43
CA ARG A 380 3.00 9.16 -18.45
C ARG A 380 3.04 9.76 -19.85
N ASN A 381 3.23 8.93 -20.88
CA ASN A 381 3.24 9.39 -22.27
C ASN A 381 1.89 9.97 -22.70
N LYS A 382 0.77 9.42 -22.22
CA LYS A 382 -0.55 10.02 -22.48
C LYS A 382 -0.67 11.41 -21.87
N ALA A 383 -0.17 11.58 -20.64
CA ALA A 383 -0.27 12.82 -19.90
C ALA A 383 0.83 13.86 -20.21
N SER A 384 1.90 13.50 -20.94
CA SER A 384 3.13 14.31 -21.05
C SER A 384 2.87 15.76 -21.46
N ASP A 385 1.99 15.96 -22.43
CA ASP A 385 1.74 17.28 -23.03
C ASP A 385 0.87 18.19 -22.15
N LEU A 386 0.28 17.64 -21.09
CA LEU A 386 -0.62 18.33 -20.17
C LEU A 386 0.04 18.65 -18.82
N LEU A 387 1.21 18.08 -18.55
CA LEU A 387 1.98 18.32 -17.34
C LEU A 387 2.69 19.67 -17.42
N SER A 388 2.67 20.41 -16.32
CA SER A 388 3.55 21.57 -16.16
C SER A 388 5.00 21.11 -16.05
N LYS A 389 5.93 22.02 -16.34
CA LYS A 389 7.37 21.75 -16.22
C LYS A 389 7.77 21.20 -14.83
N GLN A 390 7.15 21.72 -13.77
CA GLN A 390 7.40 21.26 -12.41
C GLN A 390 6.93 19.81 -12.17
N GLU A 391 5.74 19.46 -12.68
CA GLU A 391 5.17 18.11 -12.56
C GLU A 391 5.97 17.11 -13.40
N GLU A 392 6.45 17.54 -14.57
CA GLU A 392 7.32 16.74 -15.43
C GLU A 392 8.69 16.49 -14.77
N ASP A 393 9.29 17.52 -14.17
CA ASP A 393 10.54 17.38 -13.39
C ASP A 393 10.35 16.40 -12.22
N GLU A 394 9.23 16.49 -11.48
CA GLU A 394 8.91 15.57 -10.39
C GLU A 394 8.77 14.12 -10.90
N ALA A 395 8.02 13.90 -11.99
CA ALA A 395 7.86 12.58 -12.60
C ALA A 395 9.19 12.02 -13.16
N ASN A 396 10.05 12.88 -13.69
CA ASN A 396 11.39 12.51 -14.19
C ASN A 396 12.30 11.99 -13.08
N ILE A 397 12.27 12.62 -11.90
CA ILE A 397 13.05 12.19 -10.73
C ILE A 397 12.68 10.75 -10.35
N TYR A 398 11.38 10.46 -10.24
CA TYR A 398 10.92 9.09 -9.95
C TYR A 398 11.32 8.11 -11.05
N THR A 399 11.07 8.45 -12.32
CA THR A 399 11.38 7.56 -13.45
C THR A 399 12.87 7.22 -13.52
N LYS A 400 13.76 8.19 -13.30
CA LYS A 400 15.21 7.98 -13.28
C LYS A 400 15.63 7.07 -12.12
N SER A 401 15.06 7.27 -10.94
CA SER A 401 15.35 6.45 -9.75
C SER A 401 14.84 5.01 -9.90
N ILE A 402 13.63 4.85 -10.43
CA ILE A 402 13.02 3.53 -10.68
C ILE A 402 13.85 2.77 -11.70
N ASN A 403 14.25 3.38 -12.82
CA ASN A 403 15.10 2.73 -13.82
C ASN A 403 16.43 2.24 -13.24
N ALA A 404 17.06 3.04 -12.37
CA ALA A 404 18.28 2.62 -11.69
C ALA A 404 18.01 1.40 -10.79
N SER A 405 16.97 1.47 -9.96
CA SER A 405 16.60 0.39 -9.04
C SER A 405 16.19 -0.89 -9.77
N LEU A 406 15.46 -0.80 -10.90
CA LEU A 406 15.07 -1.94 -11.73
C LEU A 406 16.25 -2.64 -12.38
N ARG A 407 17.28 -1.90 -12.81
CA ARG A 407 18.51 -2.49 -13.36
C ARG A 407 19.24 -3.34 -12.32
N ASP A 408 19.25 -2.87 -11.07
CA ASP A 408 19.94 -3.55 -9.97
C ASP A 408 19.06 -4.63 -9.31
N ALA A 409 17.74 -4.59 -9.52
CA ALA A 409 16.75 -5.48 -8.94
C ALA A 409 16.96 -6.97 -9.28
N LEU A 410 17.61 -7.31 -10.41
CA LEU A 410 17.94 -8.71 -10.72
C LEU A 410 18.87 -9.36 -9.68
N ASN A 411 19.74 -8.56 -9.05
CA ASN A 411 20.83 -9.07 -8.21
C ASN A 411 20.74 -8.61 -6.75
N ASP A 412 19.78 -7.75 -6.40
CA ASP A 412 19.67 -7.13 -5.08
C ASP A 412 18.19 -7.01 -4.64
N GLU A 413 17.82 -7.75 -3.60
CA GLU A 413 16.46 -7.74 -3.04
C GLU A 413 16.07 -6.37 -2.48
N ASP A 414 17.03 -5.62 -1.93
CA ASP A 414 16.79 -4.25 -1.47
C ASP A 414 16.44 -3.33 -2.65
N SER A 415 17.08 -3.54 -3.80
CA SER A 415 16.79 -2.81 -5.03
C SER A 415 15.42 -3.18 -5.61
N LYS A 416 14.99 -4.45 -5.52
CA LYS A 416 13.60 -4.86 -5.85
C LYS A 416 12.57 -4.13 -4.98
N ARG A 417 12.77 -4.17 -3.66
CA ARG A 417 11.90 -3.50 -2.68
C ARG A 417 11.83 -2.01 -2.90
N LYS A 418 12.98 -1.38 -3.16
CA LYS A 418 13.07 0.04 -3.49
C LYS A 418 12.33 0.36 -4.79
N ALA A 419 12.55 -0.42 -5.85
CA ALA A 419 11.87 -0.23 -7.13
C ALA A 419 10.34 -0.33 -6.99
N SER A 420 9.84 -1.35 -6.27
CA SER A 420 8.41 -1.50 -5.98
C SER A 420 7.85 -0.30 -5.21
N ALA A 421 8.53 0.12 -4.14
CA ALA A 421 8.09 1.28 -3.36
C ALA A 421 8.12 2.59 -4.16
N GLU A 422 9.10 2.78 -5.04
CA GLU A 422 9.19 3.96 -5.91
C GLU A 422 8.14 3.94 -7.03
N LEU A 423 7.87 2.76 -7.61
CA LEU A 423 6.80 2.57 -8.60
C LEU A 423 5.43 2.93 -8.05
N LYS A 424 5.08 2.39 -6.87
CA LYS A 424 3.81 2.72 -6.20
C LYS A 424 3.65 4.22 -5.94
N LYS A 425 4.73 4.88 -5.52
CA LYS A 425 4.75 6.35 -5.33
C LYS A 425 4.57 7.12 -6.65
N ALA A 426 5.24 6.67 -7.71
CA ALA A 426 5.14 7.29 -9.03
C ALA A 426 3.73 7.13 -9.63
N HIS A 427 3.13 5.95 -9.49
CA HIS A 427 1.74 5.68 -9.87
C HIS A 427 0.78 6.58 -9.09
N SER A 428 0.91 6.67 -7.76
CA SER A 428 0.07 7.55 -6.95
C SER A 428 0.21 9.04 -7.32
N LEU A 429 1.43 9.50 -7.64
CA LEU A 429 1.65 10.85 -8.17
C LEU A 429 0.94 11.03 -9.50
N LEU A 430 1.15 10.13 -10.45
CA LEU A 430 0.62 10.26 -11.80
C LEU A 430 -0.91 10.15 -11.82
N ASP A 431 -1.50 9.20 -11.10
CA ASP A 431 -2.96 9.05 -10.96
C ASP A 431 -3.58 10.35 -10.40
N ARG A 432 -2.95 10.99 -9.40
CA ARG A 432 -3.40 12.29 -8.88
C ARG A 432 -3.31 13.40 -9.91
N LEU A 433 -2.21 13.48 -10.66
CA LEU A 433 -2.03 14.47 -11.73
C LEU A 433 -3.05 14.28 -12.86
N MET A 434 -3.23 13.04 -13.32
CA MET A 434 -4.21 12.70 -14.35
C MET A 434 -5.64 12.98 -13.90
N LYS A 435 -5.99 12.70 -12.64
CA LYS A 435 -7.31 13.04 -12.09
C LYS A 435 -7.55 14.54 -12.08
N ALA A 436 -6.53 15.33 -11.73
CA ALA A 436 -6.59 16.79 -11.78
C ALA A 436 -6.69 17.35 -13.21
N LYS A 437 -6.19 16.61 -14.22
CA LYS A 437 -6.23 16.93 -15.65
C LYS A 437 -7.27 16.13 -16.43
N SER A 438 -8.25 15.53 -15.74
CA SER A 438 -9.19 14.58 -16.35
C SER A 438 -9.98 15.20 -17.50
N LYS A 439 -10.40 16.46 -17.36
CA LYS A 439 -11.09 17.19 -18.43
C LYS A 439 -10.17 17.39 -19.65
N GLU A 440 -8.96 17.90 -19.43
CA GLU A 440 -8.00 18.18 -20.49
C GLU A 440 -7.56 16.90 -21.22
N LEU A 441 -7.48 15.78 -20.50
CA LEU A 441 -7.23 14.46 -21.07
C LEU A 441 -8.37 14.01 -21.98
N ILE A 442 -9.63 14.10 -21.53
CA ILE A 442 -10.80 13.74 -22.35
C ILE A 442 -10.85 14.62 -23.61
N GLU A 443 -10.55 15.91 -23.47
CA GLU A 443 -10.50 16.85 -24.60
C GLU A 443 -9.38 16.49 -25.59
N LYS A 444 -8.18 16.17 -25.10
CA LYS A 444 -7.08 15.68 -25.95
C LYS A 444 -7.47 14.40 -26.69
N ASP A 445 -7.98 13.40 -25.98
CA ASP A 445 -8.40 12.11 -26.55
C ASP A 445 -9.50 12.29 -27.61
N PHE A 446 -10.42 13.24 -27.39
CA PHE A 446 -11.44 13.63 -28.37
C PHE A 446 -10.80 14.16 -29.66
N TYR A 447 -9.83 15.09 -29.58
CA TYR A 447 -9.11 15.61 -30.75
C TYR A 447 -8.27 14.53 -31.45
N ASP A 448 -7.59 13.68 -30.69
CA ASP A 448 -6.78 12.59 -31.24
C ASP A 448 -7.67 11.58 -32.00
N CYS A 449 -8.86 11.26 -31.49
CA CYS A 449 -9.82 10.41 -32.20
C CYS A 449 -10.34 11.06 -33.48
N ILE A 450 -10.63 12.37 -33.48
CA ILE A 450 -11.01 13.10 -34.69
C ILE A 450 -9.91 12.97 -35.75
N SER A 451 -8.67 13.27 -35.38
CA SER A 451 -7.52 13.20 -36.29
C SER A 451 -7.33 11.79 -36.86
N GLN A 452 -7.46 10.76 -36.03
CA GLN A 452 -7.37 9.37 -36.49
C GLN A 452 -8.46 9.01 -37.49
N ILE A 453 -9.72 9.38 -37.24
CA ILE A 453 -10.82 9.12 -38.16
C ILE A 453 -10.61 9.90 -39.47
N GLU A 454 -10.24 11.18 -39.41
CA GLU A 454 -9.97 12.00 -40.60
C GLU A 454 -8.90 11.39 -41.50
N ASN A 455 -7.86 10.78 -40.91
CA ASN A 455 -6.78 10.14 -41.66
C ASN A 455 -7.15 8.80 -42.31
N MET A 456 -8.24 8.15 -41.89
CA MET A 456 -8.59 6.79 -42.37
C MET A 456 -9.94 6.70 -43.07
N ILE A 457 -10.87 7.62 -42.80
CA ILE A 457 -12.25 7.54 -43.33
C ILE A 457 -12.28 7.62 -44.86
N ASP A 458 -11.23 8.21 -45.45
CA ASP A 458 -11.11 8.30 -46.89
C ASP A 458 -10.75 6.98 -47.58
N ASP A 459 -10.17 6.04 -46.83
CA ASP A 459 -9.73 4.72 -47.30
C ASP A 459 -10.86 3.68 -47.34
N ILE A 460 -12.10 4.05 -46.99
CA ILE A 460 -13.26 3.16 -47.14
C ILE A 460 -13.62 3.02 -48.62
N ASP A 461 -13.59 1.78 -49.12
CA ASP A 461 -13.88 1.45 -50.52
C ASP A 461 -15.36 1.66 -50.92
N ASP A 462 -16.31 1.28 -50.05
CA ASP A 462 -17.75 1.43 -50.32
C ASP A 462 -18.21 2.89 -50.13
N SER A 463 -18.55 3.55 -51.24
CA SER A 463 -19.00 4.96 -51.26
C SER A 463 -20.28 5.24 -50.46
N THR A 464 -21.16 4.26 -50.28
CA THR A 464 -22.40 4.38 -49.50
C THR A 464 -22.07 4.34 -48.01
N VAL A 465 -21.30 3.33 -47.59
CA VAL A 465 -20.83 3.18 -46.20
C VAL A 465 -19.98 4.38 -45.80
N LYS A 466 -19.06 4.82 -46.68
CA LYS A 466 -18.23 6.00 -46.46
C LYS A 466 -19.07 7.25 -46.17
N ARG A 467 -20.13 7.51 -46.95
CA ARG A 467 -21.03 8.65 -46.72
C ARG A 467 -21.76 8.55 -45.39
N GLU A 468 -22.23 7.36 -45.02
CA GLU A 468 -22.92 7.12 -43.75
C GLU A 468 -22.00 7.37 -42.54
N LYS A 469 -20.77 6.83 -42.59
CA LYS A 469 -19.76 7.02 -41.54
C LYS A 469 -19.31 8.48 -41.45
N TYR A 470 -19.18 9.18 -42.57
CA TYR A 470 -18.84 10.60 -42.59
C TYR A 470 -19.95 11.47 -41.97
N ALA A 471 -21.23 11.18 -42.28
CA ALA A 471 -22.35 11.89 -41.67
C ALA A 471 -22.41 11.67 -40.14
N SER A 472 -22.16 10.44 -39.69
CA SER A 472 -22.07 10.09 -38.27
C SER A 472 -20.90 10.82 -37.59
N PHE A 473 -19.72 10.83 -38.25
CA PHE A 473 -18.53 11.52 -37.78
C PHE A 473 -18.78 13.02 -37.55
N GLU A 474 -19.31 13.72 -38.56
CA GLU A 474 -19.60 15.16 -38.45
C GLU A 474 -20.66 15.47 -37.39
N SER A 475 -21.66 14.62 -37.23
CA SER A 475 -22.69 14.76 -36.19
C SER A 475 -22.09 14.65 -34.78
N ILE A 476 -21.29 13.61 -34.53
CA ILE A 476 -20.66 13.38 -33.22
C ILE A 476 -19.62 14.45 -32.92
N LYS A 477 -18.79 14.81 -33.92
CA LYS A 477 -17.79 15.89 -33.84
C LYS A 477 -18.43 17.22 -33.45
N LYS A 478 -19.57 17.59 -34.07
CA LYS A 478 -20.33 18.80 -33.73
C LYS A 478 -20.87 18.76 -32.29
N ALA A 479 -21.37 17.60 -31.84
CA ALA A 479 -21.86 17.43 -30.47
C ALA A 479 -20.73 17.58 -29.44
N GLY A 480 -19.55 17.00 -29.70
CA GLY A 480 -18.39 17.14 -28.83
C GLY A 480 -17.86 18.58 -28.76
N PHE A 481 -17.77 19.29 -29.88
CA PHE A 481 -17.40 20.71 -29.87
C PHE A 481 -18.38 21.58 -29.06
N LYS A 482 -19.68 21.27 -29.16
CA LYS A 482 -20.69 21.92 -28.33
C LYS A 482 -20.43 21.63 -26.84
N ALA A 483 -20.15 20.37 -26.48
CA ALA A 483 -19.83 19.98 -25.10
C ALA A 483 -18.60 20.72 -24.53
N ILE A 484 -17.55 20.89 -25.34
CA ILE A 484 -16.37 21.69 -24.98
C ILE A 484 -16.76 23.15 -24.72
N SER A 485 -17.53 23.76 -25.63
CA SER A 485 -17.95 25.16 -25.51
C SER A 485 -18.84 25.44 -24.29
N GLU A 486 -19.66 24.46 -23.90
CA GLU A 486 -20.57 24.53 -22.75
C GLU A 486 -19.89 24.06 -21.45
N ASN A 487 -18.62 23.66 -21.50
CA ASN A 487 -17.88 23.09 -20.38
C ASN A 487 -18.57 21.86 -19.74
N ASN A 488 -19.25 21.05 -20.56
CA ASN A 488 -19.99 19.86 -20.11
C ASN A 488 -19.12 18.60 -20.25
N VAL A 489 -18.40 18.25 -19.17
CA VAL A 489 -17.44 17.13 -19.15
C VAL A 489 -18.12 15.77 -19.38
N ALA A 490 -19.31 15.55 -18.80
CA ALA A 490 -20.03 14.29 -18.95
C ALA A 490 -20.49 14.07 -20.39
N LEU A 491 -20.99 15.13 -21.04
CA LEU A 491 -21.36 15.06 -22.45
C LEU A 491 -20.12 14.89 -23.35
N LEU A 492 -19.02 15.58 -23.04
CA LEU A 492 -17.78 15.45 -23.80
C LEU A 492 -17.25 14.01 -23.74
N ALA A 493 -17.22 13.40 -22.56
CA ALA A 493 -16.83 12.01 -22.38
C ALA A 493 -17.72 11.06 -23.22
N ALA A 494 -19.04 11.19 -23.12
CA ALA A 494 -19.97 10.39 -23.91
C ALA A 494 -19.77 10.56 -25.43
N THR A 495 -19.49 11.79 -25.92
CA THR A 495 -19.21 12.02 -27.34
C THR A 495 -17.85 11.46 -27.77
N LYS A 496 -16.84 11.48 -26.89
CA LYS A 496 -15.54 10.85 -27.14
C LYS A 496 -15.69 9.34 -27.27
N ASP A 497 -16.52 8.70 -26.45
CA ASP A 497 -16.77 7.26 -26.54
C ASP A 497 -17.53 6.89 -27.83
N GLN A 498 -18.50 7.73 -28.24
CA GLN A 498 -19.14 7.59 -29.54
C GLN A 498 -18.15 7.70 -30.70
N LEU A 499 -17.17 8.62 -30.61
CA LEU A 499 -16.10 8.72 -31.61
C LEU A 499 -15.19 7.49 -31.60
N GLU A 500 -14.85 6.92 -30.44
CA GLU A 500 -14.04 5.71 -30.39
C GLU A 500 -14.75 4.51 -30.99
N GLN A 501 -16.04 4.35 -30.72
CA GLN A 501 -16.87 3.34 -31.36
C GLN A 501 -16.88 3.54 -32.88
N LEU A 502 -17.13 4.78 -33.33
CA LEU A 502 -17.11 5.09 -34.75
C LEU A 502 -15.74 4.85 -35.38
N ARG A 503 -14.64 5.17 -34.68
CA ARG A 503 -13.28 4.90 -35.13
C ARG A 503 -13.07 3.40 -35.37
N ALA A 504 -13.52 2.56 -34.44
CA ALA A 504 -13.44 1.11 -34.61
C ALA A 504 -14.28 0.63 -35.80
N GLU A 505 -15.51 1.16 -35.96
CA GLU A 505 -16.36 0.84 -37.10
C GLU A 505 -15.75 1.28 -38.44
N VAL A 506 -15.17 2.49 -38.50
CA VAL A 506 -14.47 3.00 -39.68
C VAL A 506 -13.28 2.10 -40.01
N TRP A 507 -12.48 1.74 -39.01
CA TRP A 507 -11.33 0.85 -39.19
C TRP A 507 -11.75 -0.53 -39.74
N LEU A 508 -12.85 -1.10 -39.24
CA LEU A 508 -13.40 -2.36 -39.74
C LEU A 508 -14.08 -2.24 -41.12
N SER A 509 -14.44 -1.02 -41.53
CA SER A 509 -15.05 -0.75 -42.85
C SER A 509 -14.01 -0.63 -43.97
N ILE A 510 -12.71 -0.60 -43.64
CA ILE A 510 -11.62 -0.56 -44.60
C ILE A 510 -11.20 -1.99 -44.94
N ASP A 511 -11.32 -2.39 -46.21
CA ASP A 511 -11.11 -3.79 -46.61
C ASP A 511 -9.67 -4.27 -46.37
N LEU A 512 -8.68 -3.38 -46.54
CA LEU A 512 -7.26 -3.69 -46.28
C LEU A 512 -7.02 -4.14 -44.82
N ASN A 513 -7.76 -3.61 -43.85
CA ASN A 513 -7.53 -3.92 -42.44
C ASN A 513 -7.84 -5.38 -42.09
N TRP A 514 -8.75 -6.04 -42.81
CA TRP A 514 -9.07 -7.46 -42.60
C TRP A 514 -7.88 -8.38 -42.88
N SER A 515 -7.00 -7.98 -43.81
CA SER A 515 -5.73 -8.70 -44.04
C SER A 515 -4.80 -8.60 -42.82
N LEU A 516 -4.73 -7.42 -42.18
CA LEU A 516 -3.91 -7.20 -40.99
C LEU A 516 -4.42 -8.01 -39.79
N ILE A 517 -5.74 -8.06 -39.61
CA ILE A 517 -6.37 -8.91 -38.58
C ILE A 517 -6.02 -10.38 -38.82
N PHE A 518 -6.16 -10.86 -40.05
CA PHE A 518 -5.83 -12.24 -40.40
C PHE A 518 -4.37 -12.59 -40.10
N PHE A 519 -3.41 -11.74 -40.48
CA PHE A 519 -1.99 -11.95 -40.16
C PHE A 519 -1.69 -11.91 -38.66
N THR A 520 -2.48 -11.19 -37.89
CA THR A 520 -2.37 -11.17 -36.42
C THR A 520 -2.80 -12.52 -35.84
N PHE A 521 -3.90 -13.09 -36.32
CA PHE A 521 -4.33 -14.44 -35.95
C PHE A 521 -3.31 -15.52 -36.32
N GLU A 522 -2.61 -15.41 -37.45
CA GLU A 522 -1.55 -16.36 -37.83
C GLU A 522 -0.35 -16.38 -36.87
N LYS A 523 -0.15 -15.30 -36.09
CA LYS A 523 0.95 -15.22 -35.12
C LYS A 523 0.61 -15.88 -33.78
N LEU A 524 -0.66 -16.10 -33.46
CA LEU A 524 -1.11 -16.68 -32.20
C LEU A 524 -0.81 -18.19 -32.12
N GLU A 525 0.04 -18.60 -31.20
CA GLU A 525 0.43 -20.02 -31.06
C GLU A 525 -0.74 -20.93 -30.68
N VAL A 526 -1.67 -20.44 -29.85
CA VAL A 526 -2.86 -21.18 -29.41
C VAL A 526 -3.69 -21.67 -30.60
N LEU A 527 -3.85 -20.84 -31.63
CA LEU A 527 -4.63 -21.20 -32.82
C LEU A 527 -3.87 -22.07 -33.81
N LYS A 528 -2.52 -22.09 -33.77
CA LYS A 528 -1.72 -22.94 -34.66
C LYS A 528 -1.91 -24.43 -34.37
N THR A 529 -2.21 -24.79 -33.14
CA THR A 529 -2.42 -26.20 -32.75
C THR A 529 -3.86 -26.68 -32.95
N ASN A 530 -4.80 -25.76 -33.19
CA ASN A 530 -6.21 -26.08 -33.40
C ASN A 530 -6.48 -26.54 -34.85
N GLN A 531 -6.97 -27.77 -35.01
CA GLN A 531 -7.22 -28.38 -36.33
C GLN A 531 -8.32 -27.68 -37.15
N GLU A 532 -9.29 -27.05 -36.50
CA GLU A 532 -10.34 -26.28 -37.18
C GLU A 532 -9.82 -24.92 -37.64
N ALA A 533 -9.02 -24.25 -36.81
CA ALA A 533 -8.36 -23.00 -37.18
C ALA A 533 -7.47 -23.15 -38.43
N GLN A 534 -6.79 -24.30 -38.59
CA GLN A 534 -5.98 -24.58 -39.78
C GLN A 534 -6.78 -24.55 -41.09
N LYS A 535 -8.05 -24.96 -41.08
CA LYS A 535 -8.91 -24.90 -42.27
C LYS A 535 -9.18 -23.44 -42.66
N PHE A 536 -9.45 -22.59 -41.69
CA PHE A 536 -9.66 -21.15 -41.90
C PHE A 536 -8.38 -20.41 -42.28
N PHE A 537 -7.21 -20.82 -41.80
CA PHE A 537 -5.94 -20.26 -42.27
C PHE A 537 -5.66 -20.59 -43.74
N VAL A 538 -5.88 -21.84 -44.16
CA VAL A 538 -5.71 -22.21 -45.59
C VAL A 538 -6.71 -21.46 -46.46
N MET A 539 -7.98 -21.36 -46.03
CA MET A 539 -9.01 -20.65 -46.76
C MET A 539 -8.74 -19.14 -46.83
N GLY A 540 -8.33 -18.53 -45.73
CA GLY A 540 -7.99 -17.10 -45.67
C GLY A 540 -6.76 -16.74 -46.53
N ARG A 541 -5.74 -17.60 -46.59
CA ARG A 541 -4.59 -17.40 -47.50
C ARG A 541 -4.99 -17.43 -48.97
N ARG A 542 -5.93 -18.30 -49.35
CA ARG A 542 -6.49 -18.34 -50.71
C ARG A 542 -7.31 -17.07 -50.99
N ALA A 543 -8.17 -16.69 -50.05
CA ALA A 543 -8.95 -15.46 -50.14
C ALA A 543 -8.06 -14.21 -50.33
N LEU A 544 -6.92 -14.14 -49.63
CA LEU A 544 -5.92 -13.08 -49.84
C LEU A 544 -5.27 -13.11 -51.24
N ALA A 545 -4.98 -14.30 -51.77
CA ALA A 545 -4.39 -14.46 -53.10
C ALA A 545 -5.37 -14.08 -54.22
N ASP A 546 -6.66 -14.36 -54.01
CA ASP A 546 -7.74 -14.11 -54.97
C ASP A 546 -8.39 -12.72 -54.79
N ASN A 547 -7.92 -11.92 -53.81
CA ASN A 547 -8.51 -10.65 -53.39
C ASN A 547 -10.01 -10.74 -53.03
N ASP A 548 -10.42 -11.87 -52.46
CA ASP A 548 -11.77 -12.16 -52.00
C ASP A 548 -11.95 -11.75 -50.53
N ILE A 549 -12.35 -10.50 -50.33
CA ILE A 549 -12.48 -9.90 -48.99
C ILE A 549 -13.63 -10.50 -48.18
N GLU A 550 -14.72 -10.93 -48.82
CA GLU A 550 -15.87 -11.51 -48.12
C GLU A 550 -15.50 -12.87 -47.49
N THR A 551 -14.77 -13.71 -48.24
CA THR A 551 -14.25 -14.95 -47.71
C THR A 551 -13.21 -14.71 -46.61
N LEU A 552 -12.40 -13.65 -46.73
CA LEU A 552 -11.44 -13.27 -45.69
C LEU A 552 -12.13 -12.82 -44.38
N LYS A 553 -13.18 -11.99 -44.46
CA LYS A 553 -14.01 -11.56 -43.32
C LYS A 553 -14.64 -12.75 -42.60
N PHE A 554 -15.13 -13.73 -43.36
CA PHE A 554 -15.67 -14.97 -42.81
C PHE A 554 -14.61 -15.80 -42.07
N CYS A 555 -13.40 -15.95 -42.65
CA CYS A 555 -12.28 -16.64 -42.00
C CYS A 555 -11.89 -15.98 -40.67
N VAL A 556 -11.75 -14.64 -40.66
CA VAL A 556 -11.40 -13.88 -39.46
C VAL A 556 -12.46 -14.03 -38.37
N SER A 557 -13.74 -13.94 -38.72
CA SER A 557 -14.84 -14.10 -37.76
C SER A 557 -14.86 -15.51 -37.15
N SER A 558 -14.58 -16.53 -37.96
CA SER A 558 -14.51 -17.93 -37.53
C SER A 558 -13.30 -18.20 -36.63
N LEU A 559 -12.15 -17.60 -36.93
CA LEU A 559 -10.95 -17.66 -36.08
C LEU A 559 -11.16 -16.97 -34.74
N ASN A 560 -11.88 -15.85 -34.73
CA ASN A 560 -12.21 -15.14 -33.50
C ASN A 560 -13.16 -15.96 -32.60
N ALA A 561 -14.15 -16.66 -33.17
CA ALA A 561 -15.03 -17.54 -32.40
C ALA A 561 -14.27 -18.68 -31.70
N LEU A 562 -13.24 -19.22 -32.34
CA LEU A 562 -12.37 -20.25 -31.77
C LEU A 562 -11.42 -19.72 -30.66
N ARG A 563 -11.31 -18.39 -30.50
CA ARG A 563 -10.52 -17.75 -29.45
C ARG A 563 -11.28 -17.61 -28.13
N VAL A 564 -12.59 -17.37 -28.20
CA VAL A 564 -13.44 -17.03 -27.04
C VAL A 564 -13.46 -18.17 -26.00
N ASP A 565 -13.36 -19.43 -26.42
CA ASP A 565 -13.28 -20.59 -25.51
C ASP A 565 -11.95 -20.70 -24.72
N SER A 566 -10.98 -19.79 -24.95
CA SER A 566 -9.64 -19.81 -24.33
C SER A 566 -9.30 -18.58 -23.46
N GLU A 567 -10.14 -17.55 -23.46
CA GLU A 567 -9.88 -16.23 -22.81
C GLU A 567 -10.63 -15.98 -21.49
N ASP A 568 -11.21 -17.03 -20.89
CA ASP A 568 -11.84 -16.96 -19.54
C ASP A 568 -10.87 -16.55 -18.41
N SER A 569 -9.58 -16.38 -18.70
CA SER A 569 -8.56 -15.90 -17.75
C SER A 569 -8.54 -14.38 -17.53
N SER A 570 -9.29 -13.60 -18.31
CA SER A 570 -9.31 -12.12 -18.19
C SER A 570 -10.31 -11.59 -17.15
N ILE A 571 -11.25 -12.42 -16.72
CA ILE A 571 -12.28 -12.08 -15.70
C ILE A 571 -11.72 -12.19 -14.26
N ASP A 572 -10.57 -12.84 -14.07
CA ASP A 572 -9.91 -13.04 -12.76
C ASP A 572 -9.23 -11.79 -12.19
N MET A 573 -9.22 -10.66 -12.91
CA MET A 573 -8.57 -9.41 -12.46
C MET A 573 -9.53 -8.30 -12.04
N LEU A 574 -10.82 -8.57 -11.87
CA LEU A 574 -11.79 -7.59 -11.34
C LEU A 574 -12.12 -7.89 -9.87
N ALA A 575 -12.28 -6.83 -9.07
CA ALA A 575 -12.74 -6.97 -7.70
C ALA A 575 -14.11 -7.69 -7.67
N GLY A 576 -14.29 -8.64 -6.75
CA GLY A 576 -15.53 -9.42 -6.65
C GLY A 576 -16.73 -8.65 -6.08
N ILE A 577 -16.52 -7.39 -5.68
CA ILE A 577 -17.49 -6.59 -4.93
C ILE A 577 -17.68 -5.20 -5.54
N THR A 578 -18.87 -4.63 -5.37
CA THR A 578 -19.24 -3.27 -5.76
C THR A 578 -19.99 -2.56 -4.62
N ARG A 579 -20.11 -1.24 -4.73
CA ARG A 579 -20.78 -0.38 -3.74
C ARG A 579 -22.30 -0.40 -3.85
#